data_AF-A0A060XZ62-F1
#
_entry.id   AF-A0A060XZ62-F1
#
_cell.length_a   1.000
_cell.length_b   1.000
_cell.length_c   1.000
_cell.angle_alpha   90.00
_cell.angle_beta   90.00
_cell.angle_gamma   90.00
#
_symmetry.space_group_name_H-M   'P 1'
#
loop_
_entity.id
_entity.type
_entity.pdbx_description
1 polymer ?
#
loop_
_entity_poly.entity_id
_entity_poly.type
_entity_poly.pdbx_seq_one_letter_code
_entity_poly.pdbx_strand_id
1 'polypeptide(L)'
;MVGDEASELRSMLEVNYPMENGIVRNWDDMKHLWDYTFGPEKLNIDSRNCKILLTEPPMNPTKNREKIIEVMFETYQFSGVYIAIQAVLTLYAQGTRLEEHTASSPLSGSL
;
A
#
# COMPACT_ATOMS: atom_id res chain seq x y z
N MET A 1 8.73 3.15 -20.19
CA MET A 1 9.21 4.30 -19.38
C MET A 1 8.26 4.43 -18.21
N VAL A 2 8.80 4.62 -17.00
CA VAL A 2 8.01 4.68 -15.78
C VAL A 2 8.54 5.81 -14.90
N GLY A 3 7.66 6.44 -14.11
CA GLY A 3 8.08 7.45 -13.13
C GLY A 3 8.65 8.71 -13.75
N ASP A 4 9.80 9.14 -13.24
CA ASP A 4 10.42 10.44 -13.57
C ASP A 4 10.72 10.55 -15.07
N GLU A 5 11.25 9.50 -15.68
CA GLU A 5 11.58 9.47 -17.11
C GLU A 5 10.33 9.62 -17.99
N ALA A 6 9.24 8.94 -17.63
CA ALA A 6 7.96 9.06 -18.35
C ALA A 6 7.36 10.47 -18.18
N SER A 7 7.63 11.13 -17.05
CA SER A 7 7.18 12.49 -16.78
C SER A 7 7.97 13.52 -17.60
N GLU A 8 9.29 13.36 -17.71
CA GLU A 8 10.17 14.24 -18.50
C GLU A 8 9.78 14.27 -19.98
N LEU A 9 9.45 13.10 -20.55
CA LEU A 9 9.05 12.97 -21.96
C LEU A 9 7.54 12.91 -22.14
N ARG A 10 6.74 13.34 -21.16
CA ARG A 10 5.28 13.22 -21.17
C ARG A 10 4.61 13.82 -22.41
N SER A 11 5.18 14.88 -22.99
CA SER A 11 4.64 15.51 -24.21
C SER A 11 4.81 14.65 -25.48
N MET A 12 5.71 13.67 -25.43
CA MET A 12 6.05 12.79 -26.55
C MET A 12 5.50 11.36 -26.36
N LEU A 13 4.81 11.10 -25.25
CA LEU A 13 4.35 9.77 -24.85
C LEU A 13 2.84 9.77 -24.60
N GLU A 14 2.20 8.65 -24.92
CA GLU A 14 0.87 8.33 -24.39
C GLU A 14 1.04 7.76 -22.97
N VAL A 15 0.70 8.55 -21.96
CA VAL A 15 0.92 8.20 -20.55
C VAL A 15 -0.35 7.64 -19.92
N ASN A 16 -0.26 6.42 -19.41
CA ASN A 16 -1.33 5.73 -18.69
C ASN A 16 -1.10 5.79 -17.17
N TYR A 17 -2.19 5.81 -16.41
CA TYR A 17 -2.16 5.73 -14.95
C TYR A 17 -2.85 4.43 -14.51
N PRO A 18 -2.13 3.47 -13.90
CA PRO A 18 -2.70 2.19 -13.50
C PRO A 18 -3.69 2.30 -12.34
N MET A 19 -3.68 3.42 -11.61
CA MET A 19 -4.50 3.68 -10.44
C MET A 19 -5.37 4.91 -10.62
N GLU A 20 -6.61 4.81 -10.15
CA GLU A 20 -7.59 5.90 -10.13
C GLU A 20 -8.20 5.96 -8.73
N ASN A 21 -8.17 7.13 -8.08
CA ASN A 21 -8.66 7.33 -6.70
C ASN A 21 -8.10 6.30 -5.70
N GLY A 22 -6.83 5.91 -5.86
CA GLY A 22 -6.16 4.92 -5.00
C GLY A 22 -6.56 3.46 -5.27
N ILE A 23 -7.38 3.21 -6.29
CA ILE A 23 -7.81 1.87 -6.70
C ILE A 23 -7.09 1.49 -7.99
N VAL A 24 -6.50 0.29 -8.03
CA VAL A 24 -5.90 -0.27 -9.25
C VAL A 24 -6.99 -0.57 -10.29
N ARG A 25 -6.83 -0.02 -11.49
CA ARG A 25 -7.72 -0.20 -12.65
C ARG A 25 -7.06 -1.02 -13.76
N ASN A 26 -5.76 -0.83 -14.00
CA ASN A 26 -4.98 -1.61 -14.96
C ASN A 26 -3.86 -2.37 -14.25
N TRP A 27 -3.99 -3.70 -14.20
CA TRP A 27 -3.03 -4.57 -13.53
C TRP A 27 -1.74 -4.80 -14.33
N ASP A 28 -1.79 -4.70 -15.65
CA ASP A 28 -0.61 -4.89 -16.49
C ASP A 28 0.34 -3.69 -16.35
N ASP A 29 -0.21 -2.48 -16.41
CA ASP A 29 0.55 -1.25 -16.13
C ASP A 29 1.03 -1.20 -14.67
N MET A 30 0.23 -1.71 -13.72
CA MET A 30 0.63 -1.76 -12.31
C MET A 30 1.81 -2.70 -12.08
N LYS A 31 1.85 -3.86 -12.75
CA LYS A 31 3.02 -4.76 -12.72
C LYS A 31 4.25 -4.06 -13.27
N HIS A 32 4.12 -3.35 -14.40
CA HIS A 32 5.26 -2.62 -14.96
C HIS A 32 5.78 -1.54 -13.99
N LEU A 33 4.89 -0.87 -13.27
CA LEU A 33 5.25 0.08 -12.21
C LEU A 33 5.96 -0.60 -11.03
N TRP A 34 5.50 -1.78 -10.61
CA TRP A 34 6.15 -2.55 -9.54
C TRP A 34 7.51 -3.11 -9.96
N ASP A 35 7.65 -3.59 -11.20
CA ASP A 35 8.92 -4.06 -11.75
C ASP A 35 9.96 -2.93 -11.74
N TYR A 36 9.57 -1.73 -12.16
CA TYR A 36 10.40 -0.53 -12.06
C TYR A 36 10.77 -0.18 -10.62
N THR A 37 9.81 -0.28 -9.70
CA THR A 37 10.02 0.09 -8.29
C THR A 37 10.96 -0.88 -7.58
N PHE A 38 10.77 -2.20 -7.74
CA PHE A 38 11.62 -3.21 -7.11
C PHE A 38 12.94 -3.43 -7.85
N GLY A 39 12.97 -3.08 -9.13
CA GLY A 39 14.11 -3.26 -10.02
C GLY A 39 15.31 -2.34 -9.72
N PRO A 40 16.38 -2.49 -10.51
CA PRO A 40 17.69 -1.86 -10.25
C PRO A 40 17.67 -0.33 -10.22
N GLU A 41 16.75 0.29 -10.95
CA GLU A 41 16.66 1.74 -11.11
C GLU A 41 16.14 2.46 -9.86
N LYS A 42 15.41 1.76 -8.98
CA LYS A 42 14.85 2.33 -7.76
C LYS A 42 15.36 1.62 -6.51
N LEU A 43 14.79 0.47 -6.14
CA LEU A 43 15.14 -0.19 -4.88
C LEU A 43 16.26 -1.23 -5.02
N ASN A 44 16.41 -1.83 -6.20
CA ASN A 44 17.39 -2.88 -6.49
C ASN A 44 17.38 -4.02 -5.44
N ILE A 45 16.20 -4.62 -5.23
CA ILE A 45 16.00 -5.66 -4.21
C ILE A 45 15.67 -7.02 -4.83
N ASP A 46 16.10 -8.10 -4.17
CA ASP A 46 15.56 -9.44 -4.43
C ASP A 46 14.31 -9.64 -3.56
N SER A 47 13.13 -9.51 -4.19
CA SER A 47 11.83 -9.61 -3.53
C SER A 47 11.66 -10.89 -2.70
N ARG A 48 12.28 -12.00 -3.12
CA ARG A 48 12.20 -13.31 -2.44
C ARG A 48 12.80 -13.32 -1.05
N ASN A 49 13.78 -12.45 -0.80
CA ASN A 49 14.45 -12.33 0.49
C ASN A 49 13.88 -11.18 1.34
N CYS A 50 12.82 -10.54 0.88
CA CYS A 50 12.20 -9.38 1.52
C CYS A 50 10.77 -9.68 1.98
N LYS A 51 10.28 -8.85 2.89
CA LYS A 51 8.87 -8.73 3.24
C LYS A 51 8.36 -7.38 2.77
N ILE A 52 7.10 -7.31 2.38
CA ILE A 52 6.49 -6.07 1.89
C ILE A 52 5.29 -5.66 2.73
N LEU A 53 5.24 -4.37 3.06
CA LEU A 53 4.07 -3.71 3.64
C LEU A 53 3.48 -2.79 2.59
N LEU A 54 2.21 -2.97 2.28
CA LEU A 54 1.45 -2.14 1.36
C LEU A 54 0.36 -1.39 2.11
N THR A 55 -0.07 -0.27 1.54
CA THR A 55 -1.17 0.52 2.09
C THR A 55 -2.37 0.50 1.15
N GLU A 56 -3.58 0.44 1.70
CA GLU A 56 -4.82 0.53 0.92
C GLU A 56 -5.74 1.66 1.39
N PRO A 57 -6.60 2.20 0.50
CA PRO A 57 -7.61 3.16 0.89
C PRO A 57 -8.73 2.50 1.72
N PRO A 58 -9.44 3.26 2.61
CA PRO A 58 -10.46 2.71 3.50
C PRO A 58 -11.62 1.94 2.85
N MET A 59 -11.92 2.20 1.57
CA MET A 59 -13.00 1.53 0.82
C MET A 59 -12.47 0.73 -0.38
N ASN A 60 -11.28 0.14 -0.25
CA ASN A 60 -10.74 -0.74 -1.29
C ASN A 60 -11.60 -2.02 -1.42
N PRO A 61 -12.05 -2.40 -2.63
CA PRO A 61 -12.76 -3.66 -2.81
C PRO A 61 -11.90 -4.87 -2.41
N THR A 62 -12.50 -5.84 -1.71
CA THR A 62 -11.80 -7.06 -1.27
C THR A 62 -11.12 -7.80 -2.42
N LYS A 63 -11.75 -7.83 -3.60
CA LYS A 63 -11.18 -8.44 -4.82
C LYS A 63 -9.84 -7.81 -5.22
N ASN A 64 -9.69 -6.50 -5.06
CA ASN A 64 -8.44 -5.83 -5.38
C ASN A 64 -7.37 -6.16 -4.34
N ARG A 65 -7.76 -6.20 -3.06
CA ARG A 65 -6.87 -6.64 -1.98
C ARG A 65 -6.36 -8.07 -2.22
N GLU A 66 -7.25 -9.00 -2.56
CA GLU A 66 -6.91 -10.37 -2.93
C GLU A 66 -5.96 -10.41 -4.13
N LYS A 67 -6.24 -9.63 -5.17
CA LYS A 67 -5.39 -9.60 -6.37
C LYS A 67 -4.00 -9.03 -6.09
N ILE A 68 -3.88 -8.02 -5.22
CA ILE A 68 -2.57 -7.52 -4.76
C ILE A 68 -1.80 -8.64 -4.08
N ILE A 69 -2.44 -9.37 -3.15
CA ILE A 69 -1.80 -10.47 -2.41
C ILE A 69 -1.35 -11.57 -3.37
N GLU A 70 -2.21 -11.98 -4.30
CA GLU A 70 -1.91 -12.95 -5.35
C GLU A 70 -0.67 -12.52 -6.14
N VAL A 71 -0.63 -11.29 -6.67
CA VAL A 71 0.52 -10.80 -7.44
C VAL A 71 1.80 -10.76 -6.60
N MET A 72 1.73 -10.31 -5.34
CA MET A 72 2.91 -10.20 -4.49
C MET A 72 3.51 -11.56 -4.11
N PHE A 73 2.69 -12.59 -3.93
CA PHE A 73 3.18 -13.94 -3.64
C PHE A 73 3.51 -14.75 -4.89
N GLU A 74 2.65 -14.73 -5.91
CA GLU A 74 2.81 -15.60 -7.08
C GLU A 74 3.80 -15.03 -8.10
N THR A 75 3.74 -13.72 -8.35
CA THR A 75 4.62 -13.05 -9.33
C THR A 75 5.93 -12.63 -8.69
N TYR A 76 5.87 -11.89 -7.59
CA TYR A 76 7.07 -11.33 -6.95
C TYR A 76 7.67 -12.22 -5.85
N GLN A 77 6.95 -13.23 -5.39
CA GLN A 77 7.45 -14.23 -4.44
C GLN A 77 8.00 -13.64 -3.13
N PHE A 78 7.40 -12.56 -2.64
CA PHE A 78 7.79 -11.99 -1.35
C PHE A 78 7.63 -13.01 -0.21
N SER A 79 8.58 -13.04 0.72
CA SER A 79 8.55 -13.94 1.88
C SER A 79 7.41 -13.65 2.87
N GLY A 80 6.84 -12.44 2.80
CA GLY A 80 5.69 -12.03 3.60
C GLY A 80 5.08 -10.74 3.09
N VAL A 81 3.75 -10.66 3.15
CA VAL A 81 2.95 -9.52 2.67
C VAL A 81 2.03 -9.07 3.80
N TYR A 82 2.01 -7.77 4.08
CA TYR A 82 1.03 -7.16 4.98
C TYR A 82 0.39 -5.95 4.29
N ILE A 83 -0.94 -5.84 4.38
CA ILE A 83 -1.68 -4.71 3.81
C ILE A 83 -2.45 -3.99 4.91
N ALA A 84 -2.13 -2.71 5.12
CA ALA A 84 -2.71 -1.87 6.17
C ALA A 84 -3.53 -0.71 5.58
N ILE A 85 -4.54 -0.27 6.33
CA ILE A 85 -5.35 0.88 5.94
C ILE A 85 -4.57 2.17 6.21
N GLN A 86 -4.52 3.07 5.22
CA GLN A 86 -3.77 4.33 5.30
C GLN A 86 -4.12 5.20 6.51
N ALA A 87 -5.41 5.36 6.82
CA ALA A 87 -5.88 6.15 7.95
C ALA A 87 -5.36 5.59 9.29
N VAL A 88 -5.35 4.25 9.43
CA VAL A 88 -4.87 3.59 10.65
C VAL A 88 -3.36 3.75 10.81
N LEU A 89 -2.60 3.58 9.73
CA LEU A 89 -1.14 3.83 9.77
C LEU A 89 -0.80 5.28 10.10
N THR A 90 -1.61 6.23 9.63
CA THR A 90 -1.42 7.65 9.94
C THR A 90 -1.62 7.91 11.44
N LEU A 91 -2.65 7.32 12.04
CA LEU A 91 -2.87 7.39 13.48
C LEU A 91 -1.74 6.73 14.28
N TYR A 92 -1.25 5.57 13.83
CA TYR A 92 -0.10 4.91 14.46
C TYR A 92 1.18 5.75 14.37
N ALA A 93 1.44 6.40 13.25
CA ALA A 93 2.61 7.25 13.08
C ALA A 93 2.60 8.48 14.00
N GLN A 94 1.40 8.94 14.41
CA GLN A 94 1.25 10.06 15.35
C GLN A 94 1.41 9.65 16.82
N GLY A 95 1.58 8.35 17.11
CA GLY A 95 1.70 7.87 18.49
C GLY A 95 0.41 7.97 19.29
N THR A 96 -0.74 8.11 18.62
CA THR A 96 -2.04 8.12 19.27
C THR A 96 -2.25 6.75 19.91
N ARG A 97 -2.16 6.68 21.24
CA ARG A 97 -2.65 5.53 21.98
C ARG A 97 -4.13 5.41 21.61
N LEU A 98 -4.52 4.25 21.10
CA LEU A 98 -5.91 3.84 21.24
C LEU A 98 -6.10 3.71 22.75
N GLU A 99 -6.46 4.80 23.42
CA GLU A 99 -6.93 4.71 24.79
C GLU A 99 -8.19 3.86 24.70
N GLU A 100 -8.05 2.59 25.05
CA GLU A 100 -9.16 1.80 25.52
C GLU A 100 -9.73 2.62 26.69
N HIS A 101 -10.84 3.32 26.44
CA HIS A 101 -11.70 3.77 27.51
C HIS A 101 -12.20 2.51 28.23
N THR A 102 -11.38 1.99 29.14
CA THR A 102 -11.85 1.14 30.21
C THR A 102 -12.78 2.03 31.01
N ALA A 103 -14.08 1.82 30.81
CA ALA A 103 -15.12 2.44 31.60
C ALA A 103 -14.94 1.99 33.06
N SER A 104 -14.05 2.65 33.79
CA SER A 104 -14.09 2.67 35.24
C SER A 104 -15.03 3.81 35.61
N SER A 105 -16.30 3.46 35.80
CA SER A 105 -17.26 4.34 36.46
C SER A 105 -16.64 4.82 37.78
N PRO A 106 -16.58 6.14 38.05
CA PRO A 106 -16.22 6.61 39.37
C PRO A 106 -17.35 6.21 40.33
N LEU A 107 -17.00 5.39 41.33
CA LEU A 107 -17.89 5.11 42.46
C LEU A 107 -18.31 6.45 43.06
N SER A 108 -19.63 6.71 43.00
CA SER A 108 -20.31 7.78 43.72
C SER A 108 -20.15 7.54 45.23
N GLY A 109 -19.10 8.13 45.81
CA GLY A 109 -19.00 8.35 47.25
C GLY A 109 -19.66 9.68 47.59
N SER A 110 -20.90 9.64 48.03
CA SER A 110 -21.57 10.78 48.68
C SER A 110 -22.46 10.28 49.81
N LEU A 111 -21.97 10.59 51.02
CA LEU A 111 -22.61 10.68 52.35
C LEU A 111 -23.21 9.40 52.96
#